data_AF-A0A4Y2SVW8-F1
#
_entry.id   AF-A0A4Y2SVW8-F1
#
_cell.length_a   1.000
_cell.length_b   1.000
_cell.length_c   1.000
_cell.angle_alpha   90.00
_cell.angle_beta   90.00
_cell.angle_gamma   90.00
#
_symmetry.space_group_name_H-M   'P 1'
#
loop_
_entity.id
_entity.type
_entity.pdbx_description
1 polymer ?
#
loop_
_entity_poly.entity_id
_entity_poly.type
_entity_poly.pdbx_seq_one_letter_code
_entity_poly.pdbx_strand_id
1 'polypeptide(L)'
;MNACCGEQKRNERLKLALRWTVSQRVSLVQRCAHAGDDATPRTTVTSNIYLDMVQLYAVPQFPEGVIFEQDGAPPHYGNIVREFLDATFPQQWIGRGAVMAWPT
;
A
#
# COMPACT_ATOMS: atom_id res chain seq x y z
N MET A 1 15.77 1.34 35.12
CA MET A 1 14.67 2.24 34.67
C MET A 1 15.39 3.45 34.10
N ASN A 2 15.50 3.69 32.78
CA ASN A 2 14.44 4.14 31.89
C ASN A 2 15.03 4.46 30.47
N ALA A 3 15.22 3.44 29.62
CA ALA A 3 15.59 3.66 28.20
C ALA A 3 14.36 3.87 27.28
N CYS A 4 13.16 3.48 27.73
CA CYS A 4 11.96 3.41 26.90
C CYS A 4 11.39 4.78 26.50
N CYS A 5 11.61 5.85 27.29
CA CYS A 5 11.00 7.17 27.06
C CYS A 5 11.53 7.88 25.79
N GLY A 6 12.82 7.72 25.49
CA GLY A 6 13.45 8.33 24.33
C GLY A 6 13.05 7.65 23.01
N GLU A 7 12.92 6.33 23.02
CA GLU A 7 12.40 5.55 21.88
C GLU A 7 10.92 5.82 21.66
N GLN A 8 10.09 5.82 22.71
CA GLN A 8 8.67 6.14 22.60
C GLN A 8 8.45 7.53 21.98
N LYS A 9 9.22 8.54 22.43
CA LYS A 9 9.13 9.91 21.91
C LYS A 9 9.63 10.04 20.46
N ARG A 10 10.63 9.25 20.06
CA ARG A 10 11.07 9.14 18.66
C ARG A 10 10.01 8.44 17.81
N ASN A 11 9.40 7.37 18.29
CA ASN A 11 8.36 6.61 17.62
C ASN A 11 7.08 7.44 17.41
N GLU A 12 6.67 8.23 18.41
CA GLU A 12 5.52 9.14 18.26
C GLU A 12 5.84 10.34 17.34
N ARG A 13 7.07 10.86 17.36
CA ARG A 13 7.53 11.87 16.39
C ARG A 13 7.57 11.33 14.96
N LEU A 14 7.97 10.08 14.78
CA LEU A 14 7.95 9.39 13.50
C LEU A 14 6.52 9.10 13.03
N LYS A 15 5.62 8.68 13.93
CA LYS A 15 4.18 8.52 13.61
C LYS A 15 3.51 9.83 13.22
N LEU A 16 3.82 10.92 13.92
CA LEU A 16 3.32 12.26 13.56
C LEU A 16 3.93 12.74 12.25
N ALA A 17 5.23 12.53 12.01
CA ALA A 17 5.86 12.84 10.74
C ALA A 17 5.24 12.02 9.59
N LEU A 18 4.98 10.73 9.79
CA LEU A 18 4.31 9.85 8.81
C LEU A 18 2.89 10.34 8.52
N ARG A 19 2.11 10.69 9.56
CA ARG A 19 0.78 11.31 9.42
C ARG A 19 0.84 12.64 8.66
N TRP A 20 1.86 13.46 8.88
CA TRP A 20 2.07 14.73 8.17
C TRP A 20 2.55 14.53 6.72
N THR A 21 3.42 13.56 6.45
CA THR A 21 3.91 13.26 5.10
C THR A 21 2.84 12.59 4.24
N VAL A 22 2.02 11.71 4.82
CA VAL A 22 0.82 11.18 4.16
C VAL A 22 -0.19 12.29 3.88
N SER A 23 -0.44 13.21 4.82
CA SER A 23 -1.31 14.37 4.60
C SER A 23 -0.79 15.33 3.51
N GLN A 24 0.52 15.59 3.46
CA GLN A 24 1.14 16.41 2.41
C GLN A 24 1.16 15.71 1.04
N ARG A 25 1.24 14.37 0.98
CA ARG A 25 1.28 13.62 -0.28
C ARG A 25 -0.09 13.24 -0.84
N VAL A 26 -1.11 13.09 0.02
CA VAL A 26 -2.51 13.12 -0.42
C VAL A 26 -2.84 14.50 -1.01
N SER A 27 -2.22 15.59 -0.52
CA SER A 27 -2.34 16.94 -1.10
C SER A 27 -1.59 17.11 -2.44
N LEU A 28 -0.45 16.43 -2.65
CA LEU A 28 0.28 16.45 -3.93
C LEU A 28 -0.43 15.64 -5.03
N VAL A 29 -1.20 14.61 -4.68
CA VAL A 29 -2.10 13.91 -5.63
C VAL A 29 -3.36 14.75 -5.93
N GLN A 30 -3.79 15.64 -5.02
CA GLN A 30 -5.00 16.45 -5.20
C GLN A 30 -4.76 17.77 -5.98
N ARG A 31 -3.51 18.26 -6.09
CA ARG A 31 -3.21 19.55 -6.74
C ARG A 31 -2.94 19.44 -8.24
N CYS A 32 -3.86 18.78 -8.97
CA CYS A 32 -4.03 18.96 -10.42
C CYS A 32 -5.49 19.23 -10.83
N ALA A 33 -6.45 19.26 -9.90
CA ALA A 33 -7.87 19.43 -10.23
C ALA A 33 -8.37 20.89 -10.16
N HIS A 34 -7.66 21.86 -10.78
CA HIS A 34 -8.14 23.25 -10.89
C HIS A 34 -8.11 23.82 -12.32
N ALA A 35 -7.98 22.99 -13.35
CA ALA A 35 -8.34 23.36 -14.71
C ALA A 35 -9.51 22.46 -15.11
N GLY A 36 -10.72 23.03 -15.06
CA GLY A 36 -11.91 22.34 -15.49
C GLY A 36 -11.84 22.10 -16.98
N ASP A 37 -11.86 20.83 -17.38
CA ASP A 37 -12.29 20.34 -18.68
C ASP A 37 -12.73 18.88 -18.46
N ASP A 38 -13.93 18.53 -18.92
CA ASP A 38 -14.56 17.21 -18.89
C ASP A 38 -13.85 16.22 -19.85
N ALA A 39 -12.54 16.03 -19.64
CA ALA A 39 -11.70 15.18 -20.46
C ALA A 39 -10.55 14.54 -19.66
N THR A 40 -10.72 14.34 -18.35
CA THR A 40 -9.81 13.44 -17.62
C THR A 40 -10.19 12.00 -17.97
N PRO A 41 -9.35 11.23 -18.70
CA PRO A 41 -9.60 9.80 -18.83
C PRO A 41 -9.67 9.27 -17.41
N ARG A 42 -10.74 8.55 -17.07
CA ARG A 42 -10.82 7.85 -15.80
C ARG A 42 -9.62 6.91 -15.73
N THR A 43 -8.55 7.34 -15.06
CA THR A 43 -7.30 6.59 -14.96
C THR A 43 -7.61 5.37 -14.13
N THR A 44 -7.90 4.28 -14.83
CA THR A 44 -8.27 3.01 -14.21
C THR A 44 -7.00 2.41 -13.67
N VAL A 45 -7.03 1.94 -12.41
CA VAL A 45 -5.91 1.20 -11.84
C VAL A 45 -5.73 -0.07 -12.66
N THR A 46 -4.58 -0.18 -13.34
CA THR A 46 -4.14 -1.38 -14.05
C THR A 46 -3.23 -2.21 -13.15
N SER A 47 -2.92 -3.45 -13.52
CA SER A 47 -2.07 -4.32 -12.69
C SER A 47 -0.68 -3.75 -12.41
N ASN A 48 -0.07 -3.06 -13.37
CA ASN A 48 1.23 -2.40 -13.18
C ASN A 48 1.12 -1.22 -12.22
N ILE A 49 0.08 -0.38 -12.36
CA ILE A 49 -0.15 0.73 -11.43
C ILE A 49 -0.42 0.17 -10.02
N TYR A 50 -1.19 -0.90 -9.90
CA TYR A 50 -1.44 -1.55 -8.62
C TYR A 50 -0.15 -2.10 -7.99
N LEU A 51 0.69 -2.77 -8.78
CA LEU A 51 1.99 -3.26 -8.31
C LEU A 51 2.87 -2.13 -7.78
N ASP A 52 2.98 -1.02 -8.52
CA ASP A 52 3.72 0.16 -8.08
C ASP A 52 3.17 0.70 -6.76
N MET A 53 1.83 0.74 -6.62
CA MET A 53 1.18 1.18 -5.39
C MET A 53 1.53 0.27 -4.20
N VAL A 54 1.50 -1.05 -4.38
CA VAL A 54 1.85 -2.01 -3.33
C VAL A 54 3.32 -1.87 -2.94
N GLN A 55 4.23 -1.79 -3.92
CA GLN A 55 5.67 -1.66 -3.67
C GLN A 55 6.05 -0.36 -2.98
N LEU A 56 5.52 0.77 -3.45
CA LEU A 56 5.93 2.10 -2.98
C LEU A 56 5.25 2.50 -1.67
N TYR A 57 4.01 2.07 -1.47
CA TYR A 57 3.20 2.55 -0.35
C TYR A 57 2.83 1.48 0.65
N ALA A 58 2.54 0.24 0.23
CA ALA A 58 2.07 -0.78 1.17
C ALA A 58 3.25 -1.47 1.88
N VAL A 59 4.18 -2.05 1.12
CA VAL A 59 5.31 -2.84 1.66
C VAL A 59 6.13 -2.09 2.72
N PRO A 60 6.52 -0.81 2.53
CA PRO A 60 7.33 -0.10 3.53
C PRO A 60 6.61 0.16 4.86
N GLN A 61 5.29 -0.02 4.92
CA GLN A 61 4.50 0.22 6.13
C GLN A 61 4.32 -1.03 6.99
N PHE A 62 4.62 -2.21 6.46
CA PHE A 62 4.37 -3.47 7.14
C PHE A 62 5.64 -4.02 7.82
N PRO A 63 5.58 -4.37 9.11
CA PRO A 63 6.64 -5.14 9.74
C PRO A 63 6.64 -6.59 9.21
N GLU A 64 7.73 -7.31 9.44
CA GLU A 64 7.80 -8.74 9.13
C GLU A 64 6.72 -9.54 9.88
N GLY A 65 6.23 -10.61 9.26
CA GLY A 65 5.26 -11.53 9.89
C GLY A 65 3.80 -11.11 9.79
N VAL A 66 3.46 -10.07 9.02
CA VAL A 66 2.06 -9.73 8.72
C VAL A 66 1.51 -10.60 7.59
N ILE A 67 0.17 -10.74 7.54
CA ILE A 67 -0.53 -11.30 6.39
C ILE A 67 -1.09 -10.15 5.54
N PHE A 68 -0.71 -10.09 4.27
CA PHE A 68 -1.20 -9.11 3.30
C PHE A 68 -2.49 -9.60 2.64
N GLU A 69 -3.58 -8.86 2.73
CA GLU A 69 -4.89 -9.25 2.17
C GLU A 69 -5.32 -8.28 1.06
N GLN A 70 -5.68 -8.81 -0.10
CA GLN A 70 -6.22 -8.02 -1.22
C GLN A 70 -7.57 -8.54 -1.68
N ASP A 71 -8.43 -7.61 -2.11
CA ASP A 71 -9.76 -7.93 -2.64
C ASP A 71 -9.70 -8.57 -4.04
N GLY A 72 -10.86 -8.92 -4.58
CA GLY A 72 -11.01 -9.54 -5.90
C GLY A 72 -11.03 -8.60 -7.10
N ALA A 73 -10.50 -7.38 -7.02
CA ALA A 73 -10.51 -6.47 -8.16
C ALA A 73 -9.66 -7.01 -9.34
N PRO A 74 -10.09 -6.79 -10.60
CA PRO A 74 -9.38 -7.30 -11.78
C PRO A 74 -7.86 -7.00 -11.83
N PRO A 75 -7.37 -5.82 -11.42
CA PRO A 75 -5.94 -5.51 -11.47
C PRO A 75 -5.09 -6.41 -10.56
N HIS A 76 -5.68 -6.93 -9.47
CA HIS A 76 -5.01 -7.74 -8.46
C HIS A 76 -4.64 -9.14 -8.96
N TYR A 77 -5.24 -9.59 -10.07
CA TYR A 77 -4.99 -10.91 -10.65
C TYR A 77 -3.81 -10.95 -11.62
N GLY A 78 -3.23 -9.80 -11.95
CA GLY A 78 -2.10 -9.73 -12.88
C GLY A 78 -0.94 -10.62 -12.41
N ASN A 79 -0.34 -11.38 -13.32
CA ASN A 79 0.76 -12.30 -12.97
C ASN A 79 1.92 -11.55 -12.27
N ILE A 80 2.22 -10.32 -12.71
CA ILE A 80 3.24 -9.47 -12.09
C ILE A 80 2.94 -9.15 -10.62
N VAL A 81 1.66 -9.02 -10.25
CA VAL A 81 1.23 -8.77 -8.87
C VAL A 81 1.41 -10.04 -8.05
N ARG A 82 0.96 -11.19 -8.59
CA ARG A 82 1.07 -12.49 -7.92
C ARG A 82 2.51 -12.89 -7.66
N GLU A 83 3.37 -12.82 -8.68
CA GLU A 83 4.79 -13.15 -8.58
C GLU A 83 5.50 -12.26 -7.55
N PHE A 84 5.14 -10.98 -7.50
CA PHE A 84 5.64 -10.07 -6.50
C PHE A 84 5.19 -10.44 -5.07
N LEU A 85 3.91 -10.76 -4.88
CA LEU A 85 3.36 -11.14 -3.58
C LEU A 85 3.90 -12.49 -3.10
N ASP A 86 4.10 -13.46 -3.99
CA ASP A 86 4.72 -14.75 -3.66
C ASP A 86 6.18 -14.59 -3.19
N ALA A 87 6.92 -13.65 -3.78
CA ALA A 87 8.29 -13.36 -3.39
C ALA A 87 8.40 -12.51 -2.10
N THR A 88 7.50 -11.54 -1.91
CA THR A 88 7.58 -10.56 -0.81
C THR A 88 6.88 -11.04 0.46
N PHE A 89 5.80 -11.82 0.31
CA PHE A 89 4.98 -12.33 1.40
C PHE A 89 4.78 -13.86 1.26
N PRO A 90 5.84 -14.67 1.26
CA PRO A 90 5.73 -16.10 1.02
C PRO A 90 4.80 -16.76 2.04
N GLN A 91 3.70 -17.35 1.57
CA GLN A 91 2.63 -17.92 2.43
C GLN A 91 2.04 -16.91 3.43
N GLN A 92 2.18 -15.62 3.16
CA GLN A 92 1.77 -14.51 4.02
C GLN A 92 0.91 -13.51 3.24
N TRP A 93 0.22 -13.95 2.19
CA TRP A 93 -0.78 -13.12 1.53
C TRP A 93 -2.04 -13.90 1.15
N ILE A 94 -3.19 -13.23 1.22
CA ILE A 94 -4.52 -13.75 0.91
C ILE A 94 -5.07 -13.01 -0.30
N GLY A 95 -5.57 -13.77 -1.26
CA GLY A 95 -6.17 -13.24 -2.48
C GLY A 95 -6.53 -14.35 -3.44
N ARG A 96 -7.23 -14.02 -4.53
CA ARG A 96 -7.49 -15.04 -5.57
C ARG A 96 -6.17 -15.44 -6.24
N GLY A 97 -5.88 -16.73 -6.27
CA GLY A 97 -4.65 -17.27 -6.83
C GLY A 97 -3.47 -17.31 -5.85
N ALA A 98 -3.67 -16.86 -4.60
CA ALA A 98 -2.74 -17.13 -3.51
C ALA A 98 -2.89 -18.58 -3.04
N VAL A 99 -1.85 -19.10 -2.38
CA VAL A 99 -1.92 -20.37 -1.63
C VAL A 99 -2.97 -20.28 -0.52
N MET A 100 -3.10 -19.11 0.12
CA MET A 100 -4.17 -18.83 1.08
C MET A 100 -5.33 -18.14 0.35
N ALA A 101 -6.30 -18.92 -0.09
CA ALA A 101 -7.54 -18.39 -0.66
C ALA A 101 -8.47 -17.87 0.44
N TRP A 102 -9.37 -16.96 0.05
CA TRP A 102 -10.47 -16.50 0.91
C TRP A 102 -11.33 -17.68 1.37
N PRO A 103 -11.82 -17.70 2.63
CA PRO A 103 -12.86 -18.63 3.05
C PRO A 103 -14.10 -18.41 2.18
N THR A 104 -14.63 -19.50 1.61
CA THR A 104 -15.91 -19.50 0.87
C THR A 104 -17.10 -19.55 1.81
#